data_AF-C5Z760-F1
#
_entry.id   AF-C5Z760-F1
#
_cell.length_a   1.000
_cell.length_b   1.000
_cell.length_c   1.000
_cell.angle_alpha   90.00
_cell.angle_beta   90.00
_cell.angle_gamma   90.00
#
_symmetry.space_group_name_H-M   'P 1'
#
loop_
_entity.id
_entity.type
_entity.pdbx_description
1 polymer ?
#
loop_
_entity_poly.entity_id
_entity_poly.type
_entity_poly.pdbx_seq_one_letter_code
_entity_poly.pdbx_strand_id
1 'polypeptide(L)'
;MGAPLASWPWASLGSYKYLLYGPVVAQAWRETGSLLPLALGSSWCLHLLLLLALRSLTFQLWFSYGNMLFFTRRRRVVKDGVDFRQIDAEWDWDNMVILQTLIAAAVVGSPAFPGVSEVRVWDPRGWGLALLLHVTVSEPIFYWTHRALHRAPLFSHYHAKHHSSPVTQPLTAGFGTPVEALLLTLAMGAPLAGAFLAGAGSVSLVYGYVLLFDYLRCMGYSNVEVISHKTFAAFPPLRYLIYTATYLSLHHREKDCNFCLFMPLFDALGGTISSKSWELQKQVDQGMNDRVPDFVFLAHVVDVVSSMHVPFAFRSCSSLPWSTHLVLLPLWPLAFGFMLLQWFFSKTFTVTFYFLRGRLHQTWSVPRYGFQYFIPSAKKGINRQIELAILRADKMGVKVISLAALNKNEALNGGGTLFVSKHPNLRVRVVHGNTLTAAVILNEIPSNVREVFLTGATSKLGRAIALYLCRKKIRVLMLTLSTERFLKIQKEAPSEFQQFLVQVTKYQAAQSCKTWIVGKWLSPREQRWAPPGTHFHQFVVPPIIGFRRDCTYGKLAAMRLPKDVQGLGSCEYTMERGVVHACHAGGVVHCLEGWEHHEVGAIDVDRIDVVWKAALKHGLTPA
;
A
#
# COMPACT_ATOMS: atom_id res chain seq x y z
N MET A 1 -13.10 34.93 8.50
CA MET A 1 -11.63 34.71 8.55
C MET A 1 -11.39 33.44 9.35
N GLY A 2 -10.50 32.55 8.90
CA GLY A 2 -10.19 31.32 9.65
C GLY A 2 -9.52 31.62 11.00
N ALA A 3 -9.60 30.70 11.96
CA ALA A 3 -8.92 30.85 13.24
C ALA A 3 -7.39 30.94 13.03
N PRO A 4 -6.67 31.84 13.74
CA PRO A 4 -5.22 31.96 13.61
C PRO A 4 -4.52 30.62 13.82
N LEU A 5 -3.53 30.30 12.99
CA LEU A 5 -2.76 29.06 13.05
C LEU A 5 -3.59 27.76 12.95
N ALA A 6 -4.80 27.82 12.38
CA ALA A 6 -5.56 26.62 12.00
C ALA A 6 -5.00 25.93 10.74
N SER A 7 -4.20 26.64 9.95
CA SER A 7 -3.51 26.15 8.75
C SER A 7 -2.00 26.42 8.81
N TRP A 8 -1.21 25.54 8.19
CA TRP A 8 0.26 25.65 8.16
C TRP A 8 0.71 26.91 7.40
N PRO A 9 1.65 27.71 7.94
CA PRO A 9 2.12 28.95 7.30
C PRO A 9 2.73 28.73 5.90
N TRP A 10 3.29 27.54 5.66
CA TRP A 10 3.92 27.17 4.40
C TRP A 10 3.10 26.20 3.55
N ALA A 11 1.78 26.10 3.78
CA ALA A 11 0.92 25.18 3.01
C ALA A 11 0.99 25.42 1.49
N SER A 12 1.18 26.67 1.05
CA SER A 12 1.31 27.03 -0.36
C SER A 12 2.58 26.52 -1.03
N LEU A 13 3.60 26.11 -0.27
CA LEU A 13 4.86 25.62 -0.84
C LEU A 13 4.74 24.20 -1.39
N GLY A 14 3.73 23.42 -0.97
CA GLY A 14 3.65 21.99 -1.31
C GLY A 14 4.97 21.27 -1.02
N SER A 15 5.49 20.53 -2.00
CA SER A 15 6.80 19.85 -1.87
C SER A 15 8.00 20.80 -1.71
N TYR A 16 7.89 22.09 -2.04
CA TYR A 16 8.99 23.05 -1.82
C TYR A 16 9.20 23.39 -0.33
N LYS A 17 8.32 22.95 0.57
CA LYS A 17 8.48 23.14 2.02
C LYS A 17 9.80 22.57 2.56
N TYR A 18 10.41 21.59 1.89
CA TYR A 18 11.70 21.04 2.29
C TYR A 18 12.86 22.04 2.16
N LEU A 19 12.69 23.12 1.38
CA LEU A 19 13.64 24.24 1.33
C LEU A 19 13.74 24.98 2.66
N LEU A 20 12.76 24.84 3.56
CA LEU A 20 12.82 25.41 4.91
C LEU A 20 13.99 24.84 5.74
N TYR A 21 14.49 23.64 5.41
CA TYR A 21 15.72 23.11 6.03
C TYR A 21 17.00 23.78 5.51
N GLY A 22 16.93 24.56 4.43
CA GLY A 22 18.07 25.19 3.77
C GLY A 22 19.01 25.95 4.72
N PRO A 23 18.51 26.83 5.60
CA PRO A 23 19.35 27.53 6.56
C PRO A 23 20.10 26.59 7.52
N VAL A 24 19.45 25.51 7.99
CA VAL A 24 20.06 24.51 8.88
C VAL A 24 21.14 23.72 8.14
N VAL A 25 20.86 23.32 6.89
CA VAL A 25 21.83 22.62 6.04
C VAL A 25 23.04 23.51 5.71
N ALA A 26 22.80 24.77 5.36
CA ALA A 26 23.86 25.74 5.07
C ALA A 26 24.71 26.02 6.32
N GLN A 27 24.10 26.15 7.50
CA GLN A 27 24.83 26.35 8.75
C GLN A 27 25.66 25.10 9.11
N ALA A 28 25.09 23.90 9.03
CA ALA A 28 25.82 22.66 9.24
C ALA A 28 27.01 22.55 8.28
N TRP A 29 26.81 22.86 7.00
CA TRP A 29 27.89 22.87 6.01
C TRP A 29 29.00 23.88 6.34
N ARG A 30 28.63 25.11 6.75
CA ARG A 30 29.60 26.14 7.16
C ARG A 30 30.43 25.72 8.38
N GLU A 31 29.81 25.12 9.38
CA GLU A 31 30.47 24.72 10.63
C GLU A 31 31.36 23.48 10.46
N THR A 32 31.06 22.62 9.48
CA THR A 32 31.71 21.31 9.33
C THR A 32 32.66 21.20 8.12
N GLY A 33 32.56 22.10 7.14
CA GLY A 33 33.35 22.04 5.91
C GLY A 33 33.09 20.76 5.10
N SER A 34 34.12 20.19 4.46
CA SER A 34 34.03 18.94 3.70
C SER A 34 34.29 17.66 4.52
N LEU A 35 34.56 17.77 5.83
CA LEU A 35 34.96 16.67 6.71
C LEU A 35 33.81 16.20 7.62
N LEU A 36 32.75 15.65 7.00
CA LEU A 36 31.53 15.19 7.67
C LEU A 36 31.74 14.27 8.92
N PRO A 37 32.69 13.31 8.92
CA PRO A 37 32.83 12.36 10.03
C PRO A 37 33.50 12.93 11.30
N LEU A 38 34.37 13.94 11.15
CA LEU A 38 35.12 14.55 12.26
C LEU A 38 34.33 15.68 12.95
N ALA A 39 33.20 16.10 12.37
CA ALA A 39 32.49 17.31 12.73
C ALA A 39 31.21 17.08 13.58
N LEU A 40 30.89 15.83 13.92
CA LEU A 40 29.79 15.51 14.85
C LEU A 40 30.03 16.06 16.26
N GLY A 41 31.28 16.37 16.65
CA GLY A 41 31.59 16.95 17.96
C GLY A 41 31.42 18.47 18.06
N SER A 42 31.12 19.18 16.95
CA SER A 42 31.23 20.64 16.90
C SER A 42 29.97 21.37 16.42
N SER A 43 28.99 20.71 15.81
CA SER A 43 27.82 21.37 15.18
C SER A 43 26.48 20.85 15.68
N TRP A 44 25.71 21.72 16.34
CA TRP A 44 24.31 21.41 16.66
C TRP A 44 23.44 21.29 15.41
N CYS A 45 23.73 22.06 14.35
CA CYS A 45 22.98 21.96 13.09
C CYS A 45 23.14 20.59 12.44
N LEU A 46 24.35 20.00 12.46
CA LEU A 46 24.55 18.63 11.98
C LEU A 46 23.78 17.61 12.84
N HIS A 47 23.78 17.77 14.18
CA HIS A 47 22.97 16.93 15.05
C HIS A 47 21.47 17.07 14.79
N LEU A 48 20.96 18.26 14.48
CA LEU A 48 19.56 18.45 14.13
C LEU A 48 19.19 17.76 12.82
N LEU A 49 20.07 17.76 11.81
CA LEU A 49 19.85 17.02 10.56
C LEU A 49 19.87 15.50 10.78
N LEU A 50 20.80 15.00 11.61
CA LEU A 50 20.84 13.60 11.98
C LEU A 50 19.59 13.19 12.77
N LEU A 51 19.17 14.02 13.73
CA LEU A 51 17.97 13.79 14.52
C LEU A 51 16.73 13.83 13.61
N LEU A 52 16.61 14.78 12.68
CA LEU A 52 15.56 14.82 11.66
C LEU A 52 15.48 13.51 10.86
N ALA A 53 16.62 12.97 10.42
CA ALA A 53 16.68 11.70 9.70
C ALA A 53 16.24 10.52 10.58
N LEU A 54 16.72 10.45 11.83
CA LEU A 54 16.36 9.38 12.77
C LEU A 54 14.89 9.42 13.19
N ARG A 55 14.34 10.63 13.39
CA ARG A 55 12.91 10.84 13.68
C ARG A 55 12.07 10.37 12.49
N SER A 56 12.38 10.83 11.29
CA SER A 56 11.69 10.41 10.06
C SER A 56 11.76 8.89 9.86
N LEU A 57 12.93 8.29 10.13
CA LEU A 57 13.11 6.84 10.10
C LEU A 57 12.26 6.14 11.15
N THR A 58 12.13 6.68 12.37
CA THR A 58 11.28 6.11 13.44
C THR A 58 9.81 6.04 13.01
N PHE A 59 9.27 7.14 12.46
CA PHE A 59 7.91 7.17 11.90
C PHE A 59 7.74 6.17 10.76
N GLN A 60 8.70 6.12 9.83
CA GLN A 60 8.67 5.20 8.70
C GLN A 60 8.74 3.73 9.14
N LEU A 61 9.61 3.37 10.10
CA LEU A 61 9.74 2.01 10.60
C LEU A 61 8.49 1.55 11.34
N TRP A 62 7.90 2.40 12.17
CA TRP A 62 6.61 2.12 12.81
C TRP A 62 5.49 1.97 11.78
N PHE A 63 5.45 2.85 10.77
CA PHE A 63 4.46 2.75 9.70
C PHE A 63 4.62 1.44 8.92
N SER A 64 5.87 1.08 8.57
CA SER A 64 6.21 -0.19 7.92
C SER A 64 5.73 -1.37 8.77
N TYR A 65 6.09 -1.41 10.06
CA TYR A 65 5.65 -2.45 10.99
C TYR A 65 4.12 -2.55 11.03
N GLY A 66 3.42 -1.44 11.21
CA GLY A 66 1.95 -1.40 11.26
C GLY A 66 1.29 -1.99 10.01
N ASN A 67 1.90 -1.78 8.84
CA ASN A 67 1.40 -2.26 7.54
C ASN A 67 1.98 -3.61 7.10
N MET A 68 2.90 -4.22 7.85
CA MET A 68 3.32 -5.62 7.65
C MET A 68 2.22 -6.56 8.13
N LEU A 69 1.09 -6.59 7.40
CA LEU A 69 -0.14 -7.31 7.75
C LEU A 69 0.05 -8.81 7.96
N PHE A 70 1.15 -9.37 7.45
CA PHE A 70 1.54 -10.75 7.70
C PHE A 70 1.99 -11.00 9.15
N PHE A 71 2.43 -9.97 9.86
CA PHE A 71 2.69 -9.97 11.30
C PHE A 71 1.55 -9.34 12.10
N THR A 72 1.03 -8.20 11.64
CA THR A 72 0.22 -7.32 12.49
C THR A 72 -1.28 -7.50 12.38
N ARG A 73 -1.83 -8.12 11.33
CA ARG A 73 -3.29 -8.07 11.05
C ARG A 73 -4.17 -8.52 12.22
N ARG A 74 -3.72 -9.51 13.01
CA ARG A 74 -4.46 -10.06 14.15
C ARG A 74 -4.48 -9.13 15.35
N ARG A 75 -3.54 -8.20 15.41
CA ARG A 75 -3.34 -7.26 16.51
C ARG A 75 -3.87 -5.86 16.17
N ARG A 76 -4.58 -5.70 15.05
CA ARG A 76 -5.14 -4.40 14.67
C ARG A 76 -6.35 -4.05 15.52
N VAL A 77 -6.42 -2.79 15.95
CA VAL A 77 -7.51 -2.30 16.80
C VAL A 77 -8.72 -1.91 15.93
N VAL A 78 -8.50 -1.01 14.97
CA VAL A 78 -9.46 -0.59 13.95
C VAL A 78 -9.26 -1.46 12.71
N LYS A 79 -10.33 -2.13 12.29
CA LYS A 79 -10.33 -3.12 11.19
C LYS A 79 -10.33 -2.48 9.81
N ASP A 80 -10.88 -1.28 9.71
CA ASP A 80 -11.02 -0.54 8.47
C ASP A 80 -9.66 -0.32 7.80
N GLY A 81 -9.65 -0.31 6.47
CA GLY A 81 -8.46 0.05 5.71
C GLY A 81 -8.32 1.57 5.63
N VAL A 82 -7.11 2.04 5.35
CA VAL A 82 -6.84 3.45 5.08
C VAL A 82 -7.15 3.72 3.61
N ASP A 83 -8.07 4.65 3.34
CA ASP A 83 -8.45 5.01 1.97
C ASP A 83 -7.57 6.14 1.40
N PHE A 84 -7.65 6.36 0.08
CA PHE A 84 -6.91 7.45 -0.57
C PHE A 84 -7.23 8.83 0.01
N ARG A 85 -8.45 9.08 0.49
CA ARG A 85 -8.83 10.39 1.04
C ARG A 85 -8.10 10.68 2.34
N GLN A 86 -8.00 9.69 3.23
CA GLN A 86 -7.20 9.83 4.44
C GLN A 86 -5.71 10.02 4.11
N ILE A 87 -5.18 9.27 3.14
CA ILE A 87 -3.78 9.41 2.71
C ILE A 87 -3.49 10.83 2.22
N ASP A 88 -4.37 11.39 1.40
CA ASP A 88 -4.23 12.74 0.86
C ASP A 88 -4.37 13.81 1.95
N ALA A 89 -5.28 13.62 2.91
CA ALA A 89 -5.42 14.53 4.04
C ALA A 89 -4.14 14.57 4.89
N GLU A 90 -3.55 13.41 5.15
CA GLU A 90 -2.34 13.22 5.96
C GLU A 90 -1.03 13.36 5.16
N TRP A 91 -1.08 13.84 3.90
CA TRP A 91 0.09 13.87 3.02
C TRP A 91 1.27 14.64 3.63
N ASP A 92 0.96 15.75 4.29
CA ASP A 92 1.93 16.66 4.91
C ASP A 92 2.10 16.45 6.43
N TRP A 93 2.02 15.21 6.89
CA TRP A 93 2.20 14.85 8.32
C TRP A 93 3.54 15.32 8.91
N ASP A 94 4.56 15.45 8.07
CA ASP A 94 5.92 15.84 8.42
C ASP A 94 6.09 17.34 8.70
N ASN A 95 5.04 18.15 8.49
CA ASN A 95 5.05 19.57 8.86
C ASN A 95 5.38 19.79 10.35
N MET A 96 4.95 18.89 11.22
CA MET A 96 5.29 18.91 12.64
C MET A 96 6.81 18.77 12.86
N VAL A 97 7.45 17.85 12.14
CA VAL A 97 8.89 17.61 12.25
C VAL A 97 9.68 18.80 11.69
N ILE A 98 9.22 19.39 10.59
CA ILE A 98 9.79 20.63 10.02
C ILE A 98 9.76 21.75 11.08
N LEU A 99 8.58 22.04 11.64
CA LEU A 99 8.41 23.10 12.63
C LEU A 99 9.33 22.92 13.84
N GLN A 100 9.34 21.71 14.41
CA GLN A 100 10.16 21.40 15.58
C GLN A 100 11.65 21.51 15.29
N THR A 101 12.08 21.14 14.08
CA THR A 101 13.48 21.30 13.66
C THR A 101 13.87 22.77 13.54
N LEU A 102 12.98 23.62 13.00
CA LEU A 102 13.21 25.06 12.90
C LEU A 102 13.26 25.73 14.28
N ILE A 103 12.36 25.36 15.19
CA ILE A 103 12.38 25.85 16.57
C ILE A 103 13.67 25.41 17.26
N ALA A 104 14.06 24.14 17.12
CA ALA A 104 15.31 23.64 17.69
C ALA A 104 16.52 24.38 17.10
N ALA A 105 16.55 24.64 15.79
CA ALA A 105 17.60 25.41 15.14
C ALA A 105 17.70 26.84 15.69
N ALA A 106 16.56 27.50 15.92
CA ALA A 106 16.53 28.83 16.54
C ALA A 106 17.04 28.81 17.99
N VAL A 107 16.71 27.77 18.75
CA VAL A 107 17.18 27.59 20.14
C VAL A 107 18.70 27.36 20.17
N VAL A 108 19.22 26.40 19.41
CA VAL A 108 20.66 26.08 19.43
C VAL A 108 21.54 27.15 18.78
N GLY A 109 20.97 27.97 17.90
CA GLY A 109 21.65 29.13 17.32
C GLY A 109 21.65 30.37 18.22
N SER A 110 20.93 30.33 19.35
CA SER A 110 20.92 31.42 20.33
C SER A 110 22.24 31.44 21.12
N PRO A 111 22.83 32.63 21.39
CA PRO A 111 24.01 32.74 22.25
C PRO A 111 23.83 32.19 23.67
N ALA A 112 22.59 32.00 24.11
CA ALA A 112 22.25 31.45 25.43
C ALA A 112 22.31 29.91 25.48
N PHE A 113 22.42 29.22 24.34
CA PHE A 113 22.46 27.76 24.28
C PHE A 113 23.92 27.28 24.20
N PRO A 114 24.34 26.32 25.04
CA PRO A 114 25.74 25.91 25.09
C PRO A 114 26.16 25.20 23.79
N GLY A 115 27.41 25.42 23.38
CA GLY A 115 27.99 24.73 22.22
C GLY A 115 28.06 23.22 22.44
N VAL A 116 28.13 22.42 21.36
CA VAL A 116 28.21 20.95 21.48
C VAL A 116 29.41 20.52 22.34
N SER A 117 30.55 21.18 22.17
CA SER A 117 31.79 20.93 22.92
C SER A 117 31.69 21.26 24.41
N GLU A 118 30.72 22.09 24.82
CA GLU A 118 30.50 22.52 26.20
C GLU A 118 29.56 21.56 26.95
N VAL A 119 28.92 20.65 26.22
CA VAL A 119 27.90 19.74 26.74
C VAL A 119 28.47 18.32 26.79
N ARG A 120 28.18 17.60 27.87
CA ARG A 120 28.60 16.21 28.00
C ARG A 120 27.84 15.33 27.01
N VAL A 121 28.51 14.30 26.50
CA VAL A 121 27.82 13.27 25.69
C VAL A 121 26.77 12.54 26.52
N TRP A 122 27.10 12.21 27.78
CA TRP A 122 26.22 11.51 28.72
C TRP A 122 26.26 12.16 30.10
N ASP A 123 25.08 12.43 30.68
CA ASP A 123 24.94 12.84 32.08
C ASP A 123 23.65 12.22 32.68
N PRO A 124 23.76 11.27 33.63
CA PRO A 124 22.59 10.58 34.19
C PRO A 124 21.69 11.50 35.02
N ARG A 125 22.21 12.63 35.54
CA ARG A 125 21.40 13.62 36.27
C ARG A 125 20.37 14.26 35.35
N GLY A 126 20.75 14.52 34.10
CA GLY A 126 19.86 15.06 33.07
C GLY A 126 18.70 14.11 32.77
N TRP A 127 18.97 12.81 32.69
CA TRP A 127 17.95 11.79 32.50
C TRP A 127 16.96 11.70 33.66
N GLY A 128 17.47 11.71 34.90
CA GLY A 128 16.62 11.73 36.09
C GLY A 128 15.72 12.96 36.15
N LEU A 129 16.29 14.15 35.88
CA LEU A 129 15.54 15.40 35.88
C LEU A 129 14.52 15.47 34.73
N ALA A 130 14.91 15.03 33.52
CA ALA A 130 14.00 15.00 32.39
C ALA A 130 12.83 14.03 32.64
N LEU A 131 13.07 12.86 33.23
CA LEU A 131 12.00 11.94 33.62
C LEU A 131 11.06 12.59 34.65
N LEU A 132 11.61 13.21 35.69
CA LEU A 132 10.82 13.90 36.71
C LEU A 132 9.95 15.00 36.10
N LEU A 133 10.53 15.86 35.27
CA LEU A 133 9.82 16.94 34.59
C LEU A 133 8.81 16.41 33.56
N HIS A 134 9.10 15.31 32.89
CA HIS A 134 8.14 14.70 31.98
C HIS A 134 6.87 14.27 32.73
N VAL A 135 7.05 13.57 33.86
CA VAL A 135 5.93 13.08 34.68
C VAL A 135 5.20 14.23 35.37
N THR A 136 5.93 15.23 35.90
CA THR A 136 5.33 16.28 36.74
C THR A 136 4.90 17.53 35.99
N VAL A 137 5.38 17.74 34.76
CA VAL A 137 5.09 18.93 33.94
C VAL A 137 4.46 18.52 32.61
N SER A 138 5.16 17.74 31.78
CA SER A 138 4.71 17.44 30.42
C SER A 138 3.39 16.68 30.38
N GLU A 139 3.27 15.60 31.15
CA GLU A 139 2.07 14.76 31.19
C GLU A 139 0.83 15.52 31.70
N PRO A 140 0.85 16.20 32.88
CA PRO A 140 -0.29 16.99 33.34
C PRO A 140 -0.68 18.12 32.39
N ILE A 141 0.29 18.89 31.88
CA ILE A 141 0.00 20.01 30.97
C ILE A 141 -0.61 19.50 29.67
N PHE A 142 -0.04 18.44 29.08
CA PHE A 142 -0.62 17.82 27.89
C PHE A 142 -2.04 17.32 28.17
N TYR A 143 -2.26 16.59 29.26
CA TYR A 143 -3.59 16.10 29.64
C TYR A 143 -4.64 17.21 29.70
N TRP A 144 -4.35 18.31 30.40
CA TRP A 144 -5.30 19.42 30.54
C TRP A 144 -5.53 20.18 29.23
N THR A 145 -4.46 20.46 28.48
CA THR A 145 -4.56 21.16 27.19
C THR A 145 -5.27 20.31 26.15
N HIS A 146 -4.99 19.00 26.09
CA HIS A 146 -5.68 18.06 25.22
C HIS A 146 -7.17 17.99 25.55
N ARG A 147 -7.55 17.91 26.83
CA ARG A 147 -8.98 18.01 27.23
C ARG A 147 -9.63 19.33 26.83
N ALA A 148 -8.90 20.44 26.93
CA ALA A 148 -9.41 21.73 26.47
C ALA A 148 -9.62 21.77 24.95
N LEU A 149 -8.72 21.16 24.18
CA LEU A 149 -8.85 21.01 22.72
C LEU A 149 -10.08 20.18 22.31
N HIS A 150 -10.61 19.32 23.17
CA HIS A 150 -11.86 18.58 22.94
C HIS A 150 -13.14 19.37 23.26
N ARG A 151 -13.02 20.62 23.72
CA ARG A 151 -14.18 21.50 23.99
C ARG A 151 -14.37 22.50 22.86
N ALA A 152 -15.62 22.88 22.61
CA ALA A 152 -15.92 23.98 21.68
C ALA A 152 -15.46 25.33 22.28
N PRO A 153 -14.92 26.27 21.47
CA PRO A 153 -14.72 26.20 20.01
C PRO A 153 -13.37 25.60 19.58
N LEU A 154 -12.47 25.27 20.53
CA LEU A 154 -11.11 24.79 20.23
C LEU A 154 -11.10 23.51 19.40
N PHE A 155 -12.04 22.60 19.64
CA PHE A 155 -12.17 21.37 18.86
C PHE A 155 -12.35 21.66 17.38
N SER A 156 -13.36 22.45 17.02
CA SER A 156 -13.69 22.76 15.62
C SER A 156 -12.56 23.47 14.90
N HIS A 157 -11.80 24.33 15.58
CA HIS A 157 -10.72 25.10 14.97
C HIS A 157 -9.40 24.35 14.88
N TYR A 158 -9.05 23.57 15.91
CA TYR A 158 -7.68 23.08 16.08
C TYR A 158 -7.56 21.57 16.17
N HIS A 159 -8.59 20.82 16.59
CA HIS A 159 -8.44 19.39 16.90
C HIS A 159 -9.32 18.47 16.05
N ALA A 160 -10.38 18.98 15.43
CA ALA A 160 -11.29 18.21 14.60
C ALA A 160 -10.58 17.58 13.39
N LYS A 161 -9.59 18.29 12.83
CA LYS A 161 -8.73 17.79 11.74
C LYS A 161 -7.91 16.58 12.19
N HIS A 162 -7.29 16.64 13.36
CA HIS A 162 -6.54 15.51 13.92
C HIS A 162 -7.42 14.26 14.08
N HIS A 163 -8.68 14.45 14.49
CA HIS A 163 -9.69 13.40 14.63
C HIS A 163 -10.42 13.03 13.33
N SER A 164 -10.09 13.64 12.18
CA SER A 164 -10.75 13.31 10.92
C SER A 164 -10.26 11.99 10.32
N SER A 165 -9.13 11.47 10.79
CA SER A 165 -8.55 10.19 10.36
C SER A 165 -9.19 9.04 11.12
N PRO A 166 -10.04 8.21 10.47
CA PRO A 166 -10.76 7.14 11.18
C PRO A 166 -9.84 6.01 11.65
N VAL A 167 -8.77 5.75 10.89
CA VAL A 167 -7.79 4.70 11.19
C VAL A 167 -6.47 5.37 11.53
N THR A 168 -6.04 5.33 12.79
CA THR A 168 -4.76 5.92 13.15
C THR A 168 -3.60 5.18 12.48
N GLN A 169 -2.59 5.94 12.05
CA GLN A 169 -1.29 5.44 11.62
C GLN A 169 -0.19 6.25 12.31
N PRO A 170 1.07 5.76 12.37
CA PRO A 170 2.17 6.55 12.93
C PRO A 170 2.30 7.94 12.28
N LEU A 171 1.95 8.06 10.99
CA LEU A 171 1.91 9.33 10.27
C LEU A 171 0.77 10.25 10.77
N THR A 172 -0.36 9.70 11.20
CA THR A 172 -1.45 10.46 11.85
C THR A 172 -0.96 11.17 13.13
N ALA A 173 0.07 10.66 13.80
CA ALA A 173 0.64 11.30 14.99
C ALA A 173 1.24 12.70 14.71
N GLY A 174 1.68 12.94 13.46
CA GLY A 174 2.15 14.26 12.98
C GLY A 174 1.07 15.06 12.25
N PHE A 175 -0.10 14.48 12.00
CA PHE A 175 -1.21 15.12 11.30
C PHE A 175 -2.03 15.98 12.26
N GLY A 176 -1.81 17.30 12.20
CA GLY A 176 -2.52 18.28 13.03
C GLY A 176 -2.36 19.71 12.54
N THR A 177 -2.85 20.65 13.34
CA THR A 177 -2.68 22.09 13.15
C THR A 177 -1.36 22.58 13.76
N PRO A 178 -0.85 23.75 13.32
CA PRO A 178 0.31 24.37 13.95
C PRO A 178 0.17 24.56 15.47
N VAL A 179 -1.02 24.88 15.97
CA VAL A 179 -1.25 25.04 17.43
C VAL A 179 -1.00 23.72 18.17
N GLU A 180 -1.54 22.61 17.67
CA GLU A 180 -1.28 21.28 18.26
C GLU A 180 0.20 20.92 18.21
N ALA A 181 0.87 21.22 17.09
CA ALA A 181 2.29 20.96 16.95
C ALA A 181 3.13 21.80 17.94
N LEU A 182 2.76 23.06 18.18
CA LEU A 182 3.42 23.91 19.19
C LEU A 182 3.20 23.39 20.61
N LEU A 183 1.97 23.03 20.98
CA LEU A 183 1.67 22.41 22.28
C LEU A 183 2.48 21.13 22.51
N LEU A 184 2.59 20.30 21.47
CA LEU A 184 3.40 19.10 21.54
C LEU A 184 4.89 19.41 21.67
N THR A 185 5.36 20.46 21.00
CA THR A 185 6.74 20.93 21.07
C THR A 185 7.09 21.43 22.47
N LEU A 186 6.16 22.13 23.14
CA LEU A 186 6.29 22.53 24.53
C LEU A 186 6.34 21.32 25.47
N ALA A 187 5.44 20.35 25.31
CA ALA A 187 5.41 19.13 26.13
C ALA A 187 6.72 18.31 25.98
N MET A 188 7.26 18.22 24.77
CA MET A 188 8.55 17.56 24.53
C MET A 188 9.74 18.42 24.99
N GLY A 189 9.70 19.72 24.76
CA GLY A 189 10.81 20.64 25.04
C GLY A 189 11.03 20.92 26.52
N ALA A 190 9.98 20.94 27.35
CA ALA A 190 10.10 21.33 28.75
C ALA A 190 11.08 20.46 29.57
N PRO A 191 11.07 19.12 29.48
CA PRO A 191 12.05 18.28 30.19
C PRO A 191 13.49 18.48 29.72
N LEU A 192 13.68 18.70 28.41
CA LEU A 192 14.99 19.02 27.86
C LEU A 192 15.48 20.37 28.38
N ALA A 193 14.65 21.41 28.26
CA ALA A 193 14.97 22.75 28.73
C ALA A 193 15.32 22.76 30.22
N GLY A 194 14.54 22.09 31.06
CA GLY A 194 14.83 21.97 32.49
C GLY A 194 16.16 21.27 32.79
N ALA A 195 16.50 20.22 32.04
CA ALA A 195 17.80 19.56 32.17
C ALA A 195 18.98 20.49 31.80
N PHE A 196 18.87 21.23 30.70
CA PHE A 196 19.90 22.19 30.29
C PHE A 196 20.02 23.37 31.27
N LEU A 197 18.90 23.92 31.75
CA LEU A 197 18.88 25.00 32.74
C LEU A 197 19.48 24.57 34.09
N ALA A 198 19.34 23.30 34.46
CA ALA A 198 19.95 22.72 35.66
C ALA A 198 21.44 22.34 35.46
N GLY A 199 22.05 22.66 34.32
CA GLY A 199 23.44 22.31 34.00
C GLY A 199 23.68 20.80 33.83
N ALA A 200 22.61 20.03 33.55
CA ALA A 200 22.64 18.58 33.39
C ALA A 200 22.25 18.13 31.97
N GLY A 201 22.20 19.06 31.02
CA GLY A 201 21.96 18.75 29.60
C GLY A 201 23.06 17.85 29.03
N SER A 202 22.68 16.96 28.12
CA SER A 202 23.65 16.09 27.42
C SER A 202 23.18 15.76 26.01
N VAL A 203 24.12 15.41 25.12
CA VAL A 203 23.80 15.01 23.73
C VAL A 203 22.93 13.75 23.74
N SER A 204 23.28 12.74 24.54
CA SER A 204 22.50 11.51 24.67
C SER A 204 21.07 11.76 25.16
N LEU A 205 20.85 12.72 26.05
CA LEU A 205 19.51 13.09 26.51
C LEU A 205 18.68 13.67 25.35
N VAL A 206 19.24 14.58 24.55
CA VAL A 206 18.54 15.15 23.38
C VAL A 206 18.10 14.05 22.43
N TYR A 207 19.02 13.15 22.04
CA TYR A 207 18.69 12.05 21.12
C TYR A 207 17.71 11.06 21.74
N GLY A 208 18.05 10.55 22.92
CA GLY A 208 17.32 9.46 23.54
C GLY A 208 15.91 9.86 23.96
N TYR A 209 15.73 11.05 24.54
CA TYR A 209 14.41 11.53 24.95
C TYR A 209 13.53 11.86 23.73
N VAL A 210 14.04 12.57 22.72
CA VAL A 210 13.25 12.90 21.51
C VAL A 210 12.85 11.64 20.75
N LEU A 211 13.77 10.70 20.56
CA LEU A 211 13.47 9.45 19.86
C LEU A 211 12.52 8.55 20.65
N LEU A 212 12.64 8.50 21.99
CA LEU A 212 11.71 7.76 22.84
C LEU A 212 10.31 8.39 22.78
N PHE A 213 10.22 9.71 22.81
CA PHE A 213 8.96 10.45 22.69
C PHE A 213 8.25 10.13 21.37
N ASP A 214 8.96 10.24 20.25
CA ASP A 214 8.43 9.87 18.93
C ASP A 214 8.07 8.39 18.84
N TYR A 215 8.90 7.50 19.40
CA TYR A 215 8.65 6.06 19.44
C TYR A 215 7.34 5.73 20.16
N LEU A 216 7.13 6.28 21.36
CA LEU A 216 5.91 6.06 22.14
C LEU A 216 4.68 6.64 21.46
N ARG A 217 4.80 7.80 20.79
CA ARG A 217 3.72 8.35 19.95
C ARG A 217 3.41 7.41 18.79
N CYS A 218 4.41 7.03 18.01
CA CYS A 218 4.22 6.15 16.86
C CYS A 218 3.60 4.80 17.26
N MET A 219 4.01 4.25 18.41
CA MET A 219 3.42 3.05 18.98
C MET A 219 1.92 3.21 19.27
N GLY A 220 1.53 4.29 19.94
CA GLY A 220 0.11 4.58 20.22
C GLY A 220 -0.72 4.75 18.95
N TYR A 221 -0.21 5.49 17.96
CA TYR A 221 -0.93 5.72 16.70
C TYR A 221 -0.84 4.55 15.71
N SER A 222 -0.04 3.51 16.00
CA SER A 222 0.23 2.42 15.05
C SER A 222 -0.99 1.60 14.63
N ASN A 223 -2.09 1.70 15.39
CA ASN A 223 -3.27 0.84 15.26
C ASN A 223 -2.93 -0.66 15.43
N VAL A 224 -1.82 -0.99 16.08
CA VAL A 224 -1.36 -2.36 16.33
C VAL A 224 -1.05 -2.54 17.81
N GLU A 225 -1.74 -3.46 18.47
CA GLU A 225 -1.47 -3.78 19.87
C GLU A 225 -0.18 -4.60 20.01
N VAL A 226 0.86 -3.94 20.53
CA VAL A 226 2.19 -4.51 20.77
C VAL A 226 2.42 -4.89 22.24
N ILE A 227 1.62 -4.34 23.16
CA ILE A 227 1.70 -4.64 24.60
C ILE A 227 0.63 -5.67 24.93
N SER A 228 1.05 -6.88 25.29
CA SER A 228 0.13 -7.94 25.66
C SER A 228 -0.63 -7.61 26.95
N HIS A 229 -1.92 -7.93 26.99
CA HIS A 229 -2.73 -7.79 28.21
C HIS A 229 -2.15 -8.60 29.38
N LYS A 230 -1.42 -9.69 29.09
CA LYS A 230 -0.74 -10.51 30.11
C LYS A 230 0.33 -9.73 30.87
N THR A 231 0.99 -8.78 30.20
CA THR A 231 2.00 -7.92 30.83
C THR A 231 1.36 -7.05 31.91
N PHE A 232 0.21 -6.43 31.61
CA PHE A 232 -0.54 -5.64 32.59
C PHE A 232 -1.22 -6.51 33.66
N ALA A 233 -1.59 -7.75 33.35
CA ALA A 233 -2.08 -8.68 34.36
C ALA A 233 -0.97 -9.10 35.34
N ALA A 234 0.25 -9.33 34.86
CA ALA A 234 1.41 -9.70 35.67
C ALA A 234 1.95 -8.53 36.50
N PHE A 235 1.91 -7.30 35.96
CA PHE A 235 2.34 -6.09 36.66
C PHE A 235 1.32 -4.95 36.49
N PRO A 236 0.23 -4.95 37.29
CA PRO A 236 -0.88 -3.99 37.16
C PRO A 236 -0.50 -2.51 37.16
N PRO A 237 0.48 -2.03 37.95
CA PRO A 237 0.85 -0.60 37.92
C PRO A 237 1.29 -0.12 36.54
N LEU A 238 1.85 -1.00 35.69
CA LEU A 238 2.38 -0.63 34.37
C LEU A 238 1.31 -0.01 33.46
N ARG A 239 0.05 -0.45 33.56
CA ARG A 239 -1.04 0.08 32.73
C ARG A 239 -1.33 1.56 32.96
N TYR A 240 -0.83 2.14 34.06
CA TYR A 240 -0.92 3.57 34.36
C TYR A 240 0.34 4.35 33.97
N LEU A 241 1.46 3.65 33.72
CA LEU A 241 2.73 4.26 33.32
C LEU A 241 2.91 4.31 31.81
N ILE A 242 2.23 3.45 31.06
CA ILE A 242 2.30 3.43 29.59
C ILE A 242 0.95 3.03 28.99
N TYR A 243 0.43 3.90 28.12
CA TYR A 243 -0.73 3.64 27.28
C TYR A 243 -0.38 2.67 26.14
N THR A 244 -1.41 2.14 25.47
CA THR A 244 -1.24 1.23 24.34
C THR A 244 -1.88 1.80 23.08
N ALA A 245 -1.59 1.18 21.93
CA ALA A 245 -2.26 1.51 20.68
C ALA A 245 -3.79 1.37 20.78
N THR A 246 -4.27 0.39 21.55
CA THR A 246 -5.70 0.21 21.81
C THR A 246 -6.28 1.38 22.60
N TYR A 247 -5.57 1.82 23.65
CA TYR A 247 -6.00 2.92 24.50
C TYR A 247 -6.16 4.23 23.70
N LEU A 248 -5.19 4.55 22.84
CA LEU A 248 -5.24 5.73 21.98
C LEU A 248 -6.25 5.59 20.83
N SER A 249 -6.33 4.44 20.18
CA SER A 249 -7.32 4.22 19.11
C SER A 249 -8.75 4.40 19.62
N LEU A 250 -9.01 4.01 20.87
CA LEU A 250 -10.29 4.22 21.52
C LEU A 250 -10.58 5.71 21.77
N HIS A 251 -9.56 6.49 22.16
CA HIS A 251 -9.67 7.95 22.26
C HIS A 251 -10.10 8.58 20.92
N HIS A 252 -9.46 8.21 19.80
CA HIS A 252 -9.83 8.74 18.48
C HIS A 252 -11.27 8.41 18.07
N ARG A 253 -11.80 7.29 18.57
CA ARG A 253 -13.15 6.83 18.24
C ARG A 253 -14.22 7.47 19.12
N GLU A 254 -14.01 7.54 20.42
CA GLU A 254 -15.02 7.99 21.40
C GLU A 254 -14.89 9.49 21.74
N LYS A 255 -13.67 10.04 21.64
CA LYS A 255 -13.30 11.47 21.79
C LYS A 255 -13.52 12.09 23.17
N ASP A 256 -14.16 11.40 24.10
CA ASP A 256 -14.49 11.89 25.44
C ASP A 256 -13.72 11.20 26.58
N CYS A 257 -12.74 10.35 26.25
CA CYS A 257 -11.96 9.55 27.21
C CYS A 257 -10.47 9.50 26.84
N ASN A 258 -9.60 8.99 27.71
CA ASN A 258 -8.22 8.59 27.39
C ASN A 258 -7.34 9.73 26.82
N PHE A 259 -7.17 10.83 27.56
CA PHE A 259 -6.50 12.05 27.10
C PHE A 259 -5.00 12.13 27.43
N CYS A 260 -4.42 11.18 28.17
CA CYS A 260 -3.00 11.22 28.55
C CYS A 260 -2.05 11.33 27.35
N LEU A 261 -0.83 11.82 27.59
CA LEU A 261 0.22 11.80 26.56
C LEU A 261 0.76 10.38 26.39
N PHE A 262 1.35 9.83 27.46
CA PHE A 262 1.81 8.44 27.52
C PHE A 262 1.35 7.70 28.77
N MET A 263 1.01 8.40 29.87
CA MET A 263 0.72 7.78 31.17
C MET A 263 -0.77 7.82 31.52
N PRO A 264 -1.52 6.70 31.43
CA PRO A 264 -2.92 6.63 31.84
C PRO A 264 -3.19 6.98 33.30
N LEU A 265 -2.15 7.10 34.13
CA LEU A 265 -2.22 7.67 35.48
C LEU A 265 -3.02 9.00 35.51
N PHE A 266 -2.79 9.91 34.56
CA PHE A 266 -3.47 11.21 34.57
C PHE A 266 -4.94 11.11 34.18
N ASP A 267 -5.29 10.16 33.31
CA ASP A 267 -6.70 9.83 33.07
C ASP A 267 -7.35 9.17 34.30
N ALA A 268 -6.62 8.34 35.05
CA ALA A 268 -7.13 7.74 36.28
C ALA A 268 -7.45 8.82 37.33
N LEU A 269 -6.51 9.75 37.53
CA LEU A 269 -6.67 10.87 38.45
C LEU A 269 -7.78 11.82 38.02
N GLY A 270 -7.92 12.06 36.72
CA GLY A 270 -8.94 12.93 36.16
C GLY A 270 -10.29 12.27 35.88
N GLY A 271 -10.44 10.96 36.16
CA GLY A 271 -11.67 10.21 35.95
C GLY A 271 -12.07 10.04 34.48
N THR A 272 -11.11 10.03 33.55
CA THR A 272 -11.34 10.01 32.10
C THR A 272 -10.93 8.71 31.40
N ILE A 273 -10.61 7.65 32.14
CA ILE A 273 -10.34 6.31 31.56
C ILE A 273 -11.65 5.72 31.00
N SER A 274 -11.63 5.30 29.74
CA SER A 274 -12.75 4.53 29.18
C SER A 274 -12.86 3.16 29.84
N SER A 275 -14.09 2.78 30.21
CA SER A 275 -14.39 1.46 30.77
C SER A 275 -14.07 0.31 29.81
N LYS A 276 -13.91 0.58 28.51
CA LYS A 276 -13.64 -0.41 27.47
C LYS A 276 -12.16 -0.66 27.21
N SER A 277 -11.26 0.22 27.68
CA SER A 277 -9.83 0.22 27.30
C SER A 277 -9.16 -1.15 27.48
N TRP A 278 -9.28 -1.74 28.68
CA TRP A 278 -8.57 -2.95 29.04
C TRP A 278 -9.18 -4.22 28.43
N GLU A 279 -10.52 -4.27 28.33
CA GLU A 279 -11.21 -5.39 27.71
C GLU A 279 -10.98 -5.41 26.19
N LEU A 280 -11.02 -4.24 25.54
CA LEU A 280 -10.68 -4.13 24.12
C LEU A 280 -9.23 -4.55 23.85
N GLN A 281 -8.28 -4.14 24.70
CA GLN A 281 -6.87 -4.53 24.57
C GLN A 281 -6.74 -6.05 24.62
N LYS A 282 -7.40 -6.71 25.58
CA LYS A 282 -7.40 -8.16 25.71
C LYS A 282 -7.95 -8.86 24.47
N GLN A 283 -9.09 -8.39 23.94
CA GLN A 283 -9.69 -8.94 22.72
C GLN A 283 -8.78 -8.80 21.49
N VAL A 284 -8.12 -7.65 21.34
CA VAL A 284 -7.17 -7.39 20.24
C VAL A 284 -5.90 -8.25 20.39
N ASP A 285 -5.31 -8.32 21.59
CA ASP A 285 -4.13 -9.14 21.87
C ASP A 285 -4.39 -10.64 21.62
N GLN A 286 -5.60 -11.12 21.93
CA GLN A 286 -6.01 -12.50 21.65
C GLN A 286 -6.36 -12.75 20.17
N GLY A 287 -6.40 -11.71 19.34
CA GLY A 287 -6.72 -11.83 17.92
C GLY A 287 -8.19 -12.16 17.63
N MET A 288 -9.09 -11.92 18.59
CA MET A 288 -10.55 -12.13 18.43
C MET A 288 -11.14 -11.24 17.33
N ASN A 289 -10.37 -10.25 16.89
CA ASN A 289 -10.74 -9.27 15.87
C ASN A 289 -10.36 -9.68 14.43
N ASP A 290 -9.63 -10.79 14.23
CA ASP A 290 -9.26 -11.28 12.90
C ASP A 290 -10.48 -11.81 12.13
N ARG A 291 -10.54 -11.54 10.82
CA ARG A 291 -11.64 -11.97 9.95
C ARG A 291 -11.09 -12.75 8.76
N VAL A 292 -11.76 -13.84 8.42
CA VAL A 292 -11.48 -14.61 7.19
C VAL A 292 -11.87 -13.75 5.97
N PRO A 293 -10.98 -13.60 4.97
CA PRO A 293 -11.34 -12.88 3.75
C PRO A 293 -12.36 -13.65 2.91
N ASP A 294 -13.32 -12.94 2.34
CA ASP A 294 -14.27 -13.51 1.38
C ASP A 294 -13.58 -13.78 0.03
N PHE A 295 -12.68 -12.88 -0.38
CA PHE A 295 -11.94 -12.94 -1.64
C PHE A 295 -10.44 -12.74 -1.42
N VAL A 296 -9.63 -13.55 -2.12
CA VAL A 296 -8.17 -13.42 -2.14
C VAL A 296 -7.67 -13.26 -3.57
N PHE A 297 -6.95 -12.17 -3.84
CA PHE A 297 -6.16 -12.01 -5.07
C PHE A 297 -4.72 -12.47 -4.81
N LEU A 298 -4.31 -13.56 -5.44
CA LEU A 298 -2.98 -14.15 -5.28
C LEU A 298 -2.02 -13.58 -6.34
N ALA A 299 -1.33 -12.51 -5.95
CA ALA A 299 -0.32 -11.80 -6.74
C ALA A 299 1.06 -12.48 -6.69
N HIS A 300 1.95 -12.04 -7.57
CA HIS A 300 3.39 -12.28 -7.47
C HIS A 300 4.13 -10.96 -7.59
N VAL A 301 5.40 -10.92 -7.21
CA VAL A 301 6.21 -9.71 -7.35
C VAL A 301 6.60 -9.55 -8.81
N VAL A 302 6.47 -8.35 -9.37
CA VAL A 302 6.80 -8.10 -10.79
C VAL A 302 8.31 -8.09 -10.97
N ASP A 303 9.01 -7.19 -10.27
CA ASP A 303 10.47 -7.05 -10.28
C ASP A 303 11.00 -6.46 -8.95
N VAL A 304 12.33 -6.33 -8.83
CA VAL A 304 13.00 -5.82 -7.62
C VAL A 304 12.60 -4.38 -7.29
N VAL A 305 12.50 -3.53 -8.30
CA VAL A 305 12.25 -2.09 -8.11
C VAL A 305 10.80 -1.86 -7.68
N SER A 306 9.85 -2.48 -8.38
CA SER A 306 8.41 -2.47 -8.07
C SER A 306 8.07 -3.09 -6.72
N SER A 307 8.91 -3.97 -6.17
CA SER A 307 8.69 -4.54 -4.85
C SER A 307 8.73 -3.50 -3.72
N MET A 308 9.39 -2.36 -3.93
CA MET A 308 9.41 -1.24 -2.98
C MET A 308 8.14 -0.38 -3.02
N HIS A 309 7.20 -0.69 -3.92
CA HIS A 309 5.93 0.02 -4.07
C HIS A 309 4.78 -0.57 -3.22
N VAL A 310 5.10 -1.50 -2.33
CA VAL A 310 4.12 -2.11 -1.42
C VAL A 310 3.81 -1.17 -0.25
N PRO A 311 2.59 -1.23 0.34
CA PRO A 311 2.18 -0.30 1.39
C PRO A 311 3.11 -0.27 2.61
N PHE A 312 3.67 -1.41 3.02
CA PHE A 312 4.59 -1.46 4.15
C PHE A 312 6.01 -0.95 3.84
N ALA A 313 6.34 -0.67 2.58
CA ALA A 313 7.60 -0.02 2.22
C ALA A 313 7.42 1.50 2.23
N PHE A 314 6.54 2.04 1.39
CA PHE A 314 6.26 3.49 1.34
C PHE A 314 4.79 3.76 1.04
N ARG A 315 4.09 4.40 1.99
CA ARG A 315 2.68 4.78 1.83
C ARG A 315 2.47 5.62 0.57
N SER A 316 3.22 6.72 0.47
CA SER A 316 3.06 7.73 -0.57
C SER A 316 3.28 7.14 -1.96
N CYS A 317 4.33 6.33 -2.13
CA CYS A 317 4.57 5.61 -3.38
C CYS A 317 3.39 4.68 -3.68
N SER A 318 3.06 3.75 -2.77
CA SER A 318 2.02 2.74 -3.01
C SER A 318 0.63 3.32 -3.32
N SER A 319 0.36 4.55 -2.88
CA SER A 319 -0.91 5.26 -3.10
C SER A 319 -1.02 5.91 -4.49
N LEU A 320 0.06 5.94 -5.25
CA LEU A 320 0.14 6.47 -6.61
C LEU A 320 0.37 5.32 -7.60
N PRO A 321 0.06 5.48 -8.89
CA PRO A 321 0.39 4.46 -9.89
C PRO A 321 1.91 4.26 -9.98
N TRP A 322 2.34 3.01 -10.12
CA TRP A 322 3.76 2.67 -10.23
C TRP A 322 4.45 3.45 -11.36
N SER A 323 5.55 4.11 -11.00
CA SER A 323 6.50 4.68 -11.94
C SER A 323 7.93 4.50 -11.42
N THR A 324 8.91 4.46 -12.32
CA THR A 324 10.31 4.33 -11.93
C THR A 324 10.81 5.66 -11.35
N HIS A 325 10.93 5.73 -10.02
CA HIS A 325 11.50 6.88 -9.35
C HIS A 325 12.99 6.69 -9.05
N LEU A 326 13.83 7.63 -9.48
CA LEU A 326 15.28 7.59 -9.26
C LEU A 326 15.64 7.55 -7.77
N VAL A 327 14.81 8.14 -6.91
CA VAL A 327 15.00 8.13 -5.44
C VAL A 327 14.98 6.73 -4.83
N LEU A 328 14.42 5.73 -5.53
CA LEU A 328 14.39 4.35 -5.06
C LEU A 328 15.67 3.56 -5.40
N LEU A 329 16.51 4.07 -6.31
CA LEU A 329 17.73 3.38 -6.73
C LEU A 329 18.71 3.09 -5.58
N PRO A 330 18.96 4.02 -4.63
CA PRO A 330 19.83 3.73 -3.48
C PRO A 330 19.31 2.60 -2.58
N LEU A 331 18.01 2.32 -2.58
CA LEU A 331 17.39 1.25 -1.81
C LEU A 331 17.41 -0.11 -2.54
N TRP A 332 17.86 -0.12 -3.80
CA TRP A 332 17.89 -1.34 -4.61
C TRP A 332 18.70 -2.49 -3.98
N PRO A 333 19.91 -2.28 -3.40
CA PRO A 333 20.66 -3.37 -2.77
C PRO A 333 19.90 -4.01 -1.59
N LEU A 334 19.19 -3.18 -0.81
CA LEU A 334 18.35 -3.65 0.30
C LEU A 334 17.16 -4.47 -0.23
N ALA A 335 16.48 -3.97 -1.27
CA ALA A 335 15.37 -4.67 -1.91
C ALA A 335 15.82 -6.00 -2.54
N PHE A 336 17.01 -6.05 -3.14
CA PHE A 336 17.60 -7.26 -3.69
C PHE A 336 17.94 -8.28 -2.59
N GLY A 337 18.54 -7.85 -1.48
CA GLY A 337 18.76 -8.71 -0.32
C GLY A 337 17.46 -9.28 0.24
N PHE A 338 16.41 -8.45 0.32
CA PHE A 338 15.08 -8.89 0.75
C PHE A 338 14.45 -9.88 -0.22
N MET A 339 14.62 -9.71 -1.54
CA MET A 339 14.20 -10.69 -2.54
C MET A 339 14.83 -12.06 -2.28
N LEU A 340 16.14 -12.11 -2.00
CA LEU A 340 16.83 -13.37 -1.72
C LEU A 340 16.27 -14.02 -0.46
N LEU A 341 16.11 -13.25 0.62
CA LEU A 341 15.47 -13.71 1.86
C LEU A 341 14.07 -14.28 1.60
N GLN A 342 13.27 -13.59 0.78
CA GLN A 342 11.93 -14.03 0.40
C GLN A 342 11.95 -15.33 -0.42
N TRP A 343 12.92 -15.48 -1.32
CA TRP A 343 13.03 -16.68 -2.13
C TRP A 343 13.20 -17.92 -1.24
N PHE A 344 14.14 -17.87 -0.30
CA PHE A 344 14.49 -19.03 0.53
C PHE A 344 13.52 -19.28 1.69
N PHE A 345 13.05 -18.22 2.38
CA PHE A 345 12.40 -18.38 3.67
C PHE A 345 10.91 -18.02 3.70
N SER A 346 10.41 -17.29 2.70
CA SER A 346 9.04 -16.77 2.77
C SER A 346 7.97 -17.75 2.29
N LYS A 347 6.82 -17.66 2.95
CA LYS A 347 5.54 -18.27 2.55
C LYS A 347 4.64 -17.20 1.95
N THR A 348 3.52 -17.59 1.36
CA THR A 348 2.52 -16.61 0.90
C THR A 348 1.99 -15.76 2.04
N PHE A 349 1.89 -14.46 1.82
CA PHE A 349 1.62 -13.48 2.87
C PHE A 349 0.72 -12.33 2.38
N THR A 350 -0.03 -11.73 3.31
CA THR A 350 -0.97 -10.64 3.01
C THR A 350 -0.22 -9.32 2.82
N VAL A 351 -0.50 -8.63 1.71
CA VAL A 351 0.14 -7.35 1.35
C VAL A 351 -0.78 -6.16 1.61
N THR A 352 -2.04 -6.27 1.18
CA THR A 352 -3.04 -5.22 1.30
C THR A 352 -4.43 -5.85 1.40
N PHE A 353 -5.43 -5.06 1.78
CA PHE A 353 -6.83 -5.47 1.82
C PHE A 353 -7.73 -4.25 1.60
N TYR A 354 -8.98 -4.51 1.24
CA TYR A 354 -10.04 -3.50 1.20
C TYR A 354 -11.38 -4.16 1.50
N PHE A 355 -12.41 -3.34 1.70
CA PHE A 355 -13.77 -3.81 1.85
C PHE A 355 -14.63 -3.38 0.67
N LEU A 356 -15.52 -4.28 0.25
CA LEU A 356 -16.56 -3.97 -0.72
C LEU A 356 -17.87 -4.54 -0.20
N ARG A 357 -18.82 -3.66 0.15
CA ARG A 357 -20.17 -4.04 0.66
C ARG A 357 -20.10 -5.04 1.82
N GLY A 358 -19.23 -4.75 2.80
CA GLY A 358 -19.02 -5.58 3.98
C GLY A 358 -18.24 -6.87 3.75
N ARG A 359 -17.79 -7.17 2.53
CA ARG A 359 -16.92 -8.32 2.22
C ARG A 359 -15.45 -7.92 2.34
N LEU A 360 -14.63 -8.80 2.91
CA LEU A 360 -13.19 -8.55 3.07
C LEU A 360 -12.43 -9.11 1.87
N HIS A 361 -11.74 -8.24 1.15
CA HIS A 361 -10.90 -8.58 -0.01
C HIS A 361 -9.44 -8.44 0.39
N GLN A 362 -8.62 -9.46 0.17
CA GLN A 362 -7.18 -9.42 0.47
C GLN A 362 -6.35 -9.67 -0.78
N THR A 363 -5.21 -9.00 -0.88
CA THR A 363 -4.15 -9.35 -1.82
C THR A 363 -3.06 -10.10 -1.09
N TRP A 364 -2.82 -11.35 -1.50
CA TRP A 364 -1.70 -12.15 -1.01
C TRP A 364 -0.59 -12.16 -2.06
N SER A 365 0.66 -12.12 -1.62
CA SER A 365 1.81 -12.26 -2.50
C SER A 365 2.41 -13.65 -2.39
N VAL A 366 2.62 -14.29 -3.54
CA VAL A 366 3.61 -15.35 -3.69
C VAL A 366 4.97 -14.66 -3.69
N PRO A 367 5.89 -15.00 -2.76
CA PRO A 367 7.20 -14.33 -2.60
C PRO A 367 8.17 -14.74 -3.71
N ARG A 368 7.76 -14.56 -4.97
CA ARG A 368 8.46 -14.93 -6.19
C ARG A 368 8.35 -13.80 -7.19
N TYR A 369 9.49 -13.48 -7.79
CA TYR A 369 9.65 -12.36 -8.71
C TYR A 369 9.43 -12.83 -10.14
N GLY A 370 8.97 -11.94 -11.02
CA GLY A 370 8.54 -12.30 -12.38
C GLY A 370 9.59 -13.11 -13.15
N PHE A 371 10.87 -12.72 -13.07
CA PHE A 371 11.96 -13.44 -13.73
C PHE A 371 12.12 -14.89 -13.23
N GLN A 372 11.79 -15.18 -11.98
CA GLN A 372 11.91 -16.52 -11.40
C GLN A 372 10.91 -17.51 -11.99
N TYR A 373 9.77 -17.06 -12.52
CA TYR A 373 8.79 -17.92 -13.21
C TYR A 373 9.33 -18.51 -14.52
N PHE A 374 10.37 -17.89 -15.08
CA PHE A 374 11.03 -18.34 -16.30
C PHE A 374 12.25 -19.25 -16.01
N ILE A 375 12.60 -19.47 -14.74
CA ILE A 375 13.66 -20.40 -14.33
C ILE A 375 13.06 -21.81 -14.21
N PRO A 376 13.48 -22.81 -15.03
CA PRO A 376 12.88 -24.14 -15.03
C PRO A 376 12.90 -24.84 -13.66
N SER A 377 14.02 -24.76 -12.93
CA SER A 377 14.17 -25.37 -11.60
C SER A 377 13.28 -24.73 -10.53
N ALA A 378 12.86 -23.46 -10.71
CA ALA A 378 12.01 -22.76 -9.75
C ALA A 378 10.52 -23.15 -9.86
N LYS A 379 10.07 -23.70 -11.00
CA LYS A 379 8.67 -24.01 -11.29
C LYS A 379 8.00 -24.86 -10.20
N LYS A 380 8.68 -25.92 -9.74
CA LYS A 380 8.16 -26.82 -8.69
C LYS A 380 7.93 -26.08 -7.37
N GLY A 381 8.88 -25.21 -6.99
CA GLY A 381 8.79 -24.41 -5.77
C GLY A 381 7.67 -23.36 -5.85
N ILE A 382 7.50 -22.71 -7.00
CA ILE A 382 6.43 -21.75 -7.25
C ILE A 382 5.06 -22.43 -7.16
N ASN A 383 4.86 -23.55 -7.86
CA ASN A 383 3.60 -24.31 -7.80
C ASN A 383 3.29 -24.79 -6.39
N ARG A 384 4.29 -25.21 -5.62
CA ARG A 384 4.10 -25.55 -4.20
C ARG A 384 3.58 -24.37 -3.38
N GLN A 385 4.09 -23.16 -3.59
CA GLN A 385 3.61 -21.96 -2.88
C GLN A 385 2.16 -21.61 -3.26
N ILE A 386 1.83 -21.70 -4.56
CA ILE A 386 0.45 -21.46 -5.05
C ILE A 386 -0.50 -22.50 -4.47
N GLU A 387 -0.13 -23.79 -4.52
CA GLU A 387 -0.93 -24.89 -3.97
C GLU A 387 -1.18 -24.70 -2.47
N LEU A 388 -0.15 -24.38 -1.70
CA LEU A 388 -0.28 -24.12 -0.26
C LEU A 388 -1.16 -22.90 0.04
N ALA A 389 -1.14 -21.87 -0.81
CA ALA A 389 -2.02 -20.72 -0.67
C ALA A 389 -3.49 -21.09 -0.92
N ILE A 390 -3.78 -21.90 -1.94
CA ILE A 390 -5.12 -22.41 -2.23
C ILE A 390 -5.64 -23.27 -1.06
N LEU A 391 -4.84 -24.23 -0.59
CA LEU A 391 -5.22 -25.10 0.53
C LEU A 391 -5.40 -24.31 1.84
N ARG A 392 -4.60 -23.27 2.06
CA ARG A 392 -4.77 -22.36 3.19
C ARG A 392 -6.08 -21.58 3.08
N ALA A 393 -6.38 -21.03 1.90
CA ALA A 393 -7.62 -20.30 1.65
C ALA A 393 -8.84 -21.21 1.86
N ASP A 394 -8.77 -22.46 1.37
CA ASP A 394 -9.80 -23.48 1.60
C ASP A 394 -10.02 -23.77 3.08
N LYS A 395 -8.94 -24.05 3.82
CA LYS A 395 -9.01 -24.34 5.26
C LYS A 395 -9.60 -23.19 6.05
N MET A 396 -9.27 -21.95 5.66
CA MET A 396 -9.79 -20.74 6.31
C MET A 396 -11.27 -20.49 6.01
N GLY A 397 -11.82 -21.05 4.93
CA GLY A 397 -13.19 -20.76 4.48
C GLY A 397 -13.30 -19.55 3.55
N VAL A 398 -12.24 -19.24 2.81
CA VAL A 398 -12.27 -18.23 1.74
C VAL A 398 -13.19 -18.72 0.62
N LYS A 399 -14.02 -17.83 0.06
CA LYS A 399 -14.97 -18.21 -1.00
C LYS A 399 -14.29 -18.30 -2.36
N VAL A 400 -13.47 -17.31 -2.70
CA VAL A 400 -12.78 -17.24 -4.00
C VAL A 400 -11.32 -16.88 -3.81
N ILE A 401 -10.44 -17.63 -4.48
CA ILE A 401 -9.03 -17.28 -4.66
C ILE A 401 -8.72 -17.10 -6.15
N SER A 402 -8.33 -15.89 -6.52
CA SER A 402 -7.99 -15.54 -7.90
C SER A 402 -6.48 -15.58 -8.12
N LEU A 403 -6.03 -16.29 -9.15
CA LEU A 403 -4.62 -16.41 -9.56
C LEU A 403 -4.24 -15.24 -10.47
N ALA A 404 -3.35 -14.36 -10.01
CA ALA A 404 -2.91 -13.20 -10.78
C ALA A 404 -1.79 -13.54 -11.78
N ALA A 405 -1.76 -12.86 -12.93
CA ALA A 405 -0.64 -12.84 -13.88
C ALA A 405 0.06 -14.20 -14.05
N LEU A 406 1.33 -14.34 -13.64
CA LEU A 406 2.12 -15.56 -13.86
C LEU A 406 1.68 -16.74 -12.96
N ASN A 407 0.92 -16.50 -11.87
CA ASN A 407 0.36 -17.57 -11.04
C ASN A 407 -0.67 -18.44 -11.78
N LYS A 408 -1.21 -17.95 -12.90
CA LYS A 408 -2.14 -18.68 -13.80
C LYS A 408 -1.53 -18.97 -15.18
N ASN A 409 -0.20 -19.01 -15.28
CA ASN A 409 0.47 -19.34 -16.54
C ASN A 409 0.20 -20.81 -16.92
N GLU A 410 -0.24 -21.04 -18.17
CA GLU A 410 -0.56 -22.38 -18.68
C GLU A 410 0.66 -23.31 -18.68
N ALA A 411 1.82 -22.81 -19.06
CA ALA A 411 3.07 -23.58 -19.08
C ALA A 411 3.60 -23.90 -17.67
N LEU A 412 3.02 -23.28 -16.64
CA LEU A 412 3.37 -23.52 -15.23
C LEU A 412 2.42 -24.52 -14.58
N ASN A 413 1.10 -24.32 -14.72
CA ASN A 413 0.09 -25.08 -13.98
C ASN A 413 -1.24 -25.27 -14.74
N GLY A 414 -1.22 -25.15 -16.08
CA GLY A 414 -2.42 -25.23 -16.90
C GLY A 414 -3.43 -24.09 -16.65
N GLY A 415 -2.98 -23.00 -16.02
CA GLY A 415 -3.83 -21.89 -15.60
C GLY A 415 -4.82 -22.28 -14.50
N GLY A 416 -4.30 -22.99 -13.50
CA GLY A 416 -5.01 -23.41 -12.30
C GLY A 416 -5.56 -24.84 -12.34
N THR A 417 -5.66 -25.49 -13.51
CA THR A 417 -6.21 -26.85 -13.66
C THR A 417 -5.44 -27.87 -12.84
N LEU A 418 -4.10 -27.73 -12.78
CA LEU A 418 -3.24 -28.60 -11.96
C LEU A 418 -3.75 -28.74 -10.52
N PHE A 419 -4.17 -27.64 -9.90
CA PHE A 419 -4.56 -27.63 -8.49
C PHE A 419 -5.98 -28.17 -8.29
N VAL A 420 -6.91 -27.80 -9.17
CA VAL A 420 -8.30 -28.27 -9.11
C VAL A 420 -8.38 -29.77 -9.40
N SER A 421 -7.61 -30.29 -10.35
CA SER A 421 -7.55 -31.72 -10.64
C SER A 421 -6.91 -32.53 -9.50
N LYS A 422 -5.90 -31.95 -8.83
CA LYS A 422 -5.24 -32.61 -7.69
C LYS A 422 -6.11 -32.59 -6.42
N HIS A 423 -6.95 -31.58 -6.26
CA HIS A 423 -7.82 -31.37 -5.10
C HIS A 423 -9.28 -31.18 -5.55
N PRO A 424 -9.99 -32.26 -5.92
CA PRO A 424 -11.34 -32.15 -6.49
C PRO A 424 -12.39 -31.62 -5.50
N ASN A 425 -12.13 -31.76 -4.19
CA ASN A 425 -13.07 -31.40 -3.12
C ASN A 425 -12.80 -30.01 -2.52
N LEU A 426 -12.12 -29.12 -3.24
CA LEU A 426 -11.93 -27.74 -2.79
C LEU A 426 -13.30 -27.07 -2.59
N ARG A 427 -13.47 -26.39 -1.46
CA ARG A 427 -14.59 -25.51 -1.12
C ARG A 427 -14.34 -24.09 -1.65
N VAL A 428 -13.09 -23.62 -1.60
CA VAL A 428 -12.69 -22.36 -2.24
C VAL A 428 -12.75 -22.48 -3.76
N ARG A 429 -13.29 -21.47 -4.45
CA ARG A 429 -13.26 -21.41 -5.91
C ARG A 429 -11.93 -20.83 -6.39
N VAL A 430 -11.15 -21.65 -7.11
CA VAL A 430 -9.97 -21.17 -7.85
C VAL A 430 -10.42 -20.50 -9.15
N VAL A 431 -9.96 -19.27 -9.37
CA VAL A 431 -10.40 -18.41 -10.47
C VAL A 431 -9.19 -17.75 -11.14
N HIS A 432 -9.21 -17.60 -12.46
CA HIS A 432 -8.18 -16.87 -13.19
C HIS A 432 -8.60 -15.47 -13.66
N GLY A 433 -9.91 -15.18 -13.70
CA GLY A 433 -10.49 -13.89 -14.10
C GLY A 433 -10.25 -13.47 -15.55
N ASN A 434 -9.69 -14.35 -16.40
CA ASN A 434 -9.44 -14.04 -17.81
C ASN A 434 -10.72 -13.90 -18.63
N THR A 435 -11.86 -14.44 -18.18
CA THR A 435 -13.14 -14.27 -18.88
C THR A 435 -13.56 -12.80 -18.88
N LEU A 436 -13.46 -12.10 -17.74
CA LEU A 436 -13.69 -10.65 -17.71
C LEU A 436 -12.61 -9.89 -18.48
N THR A 437 -11.36 -10.37 -18.48
CA THR A 437 -10.28 -9.74 -19.26
C THR A 437 -10.59 -9.78 -20.76
N ALA A 438 -11.07 -10.92 -21.27
CA ALA A 438 -11.54 -11.04 -22.65
C ALA A 438 -12.74 -10.12 -22.92
N ALA A 439 -13.71 -10.06 -22.00
CA ALA A 439 -14.88 -9.19 -22.12
C ALA A 439 -14.51 -7.71 -22.24
N VAL A 440 -13.57 -7.21 -21.44
CA VAL A 440 -13.11 -5.81 -21.52
C VAL A 440 -12.56 -5.50 -22.91
N ILE A 441 -11.63 -6.33 -23.41
CA ILE A 441 -11.02 -6.15 -24.74
C ILE A 441 -12.10 -6.17 -25.83
N LEU A 442 -13.04 -7.10 -25.75
CA LEU A 442 -14.09 -7.25 -26.75
C LEU A 442 -15.07 -6.06 -26.76
N ASN A 443 -15.35 -5.45 -25.61
CA ASN A 443 -16.23 -4.27 -25.52
C ASN A 443 -15.53 -2.96 -25.89
N GLU A 444 -14.21 -2.93 -26.00
CA GLU A 444 -13.48 -1.80 -26.57
C GLU A 444 -13.53 -1.77 -28.11
N ILE A 445 -13.83 -2.91 -28.75
CA ILE A 445 -13.87 -3.03 -30.21
C ILE A 445 -15.15 -2.35 -30.73
N PRO A 446 -15.04 -1.38 -31.67
CA PRO A 446 -16.21 -0.73 -32.25
C PRO A 446 -17.17 -1.70 -32.95
N SER A 447 -18.47 -1.47 -32.83
CA SER A 447 -19.52 -2.36 -33.37
C SER A 447 -19.56 -2.47 -34.89
N ASN A 448 -18.91 -1.54 -35.61
CA ASN A 448 -18.84 -1.52 -37.07
C ASN A 448 -17.64 -2.29 -37.64
N VAL A 449 -16.77 -2.86 -36.79
CA VAL A 449 -15.60 -3.62 -37.22
C VAL A 449 -16.03 -4.94 -37.86
N ARG A 450 -15.55 -5.19 -39.10
CA ARG A 450 -15.83 -6.42 -39.86
C ARG A 450 -14.66 -7.38 -39.93
N GLU A 451 -13.44 -6.89 -39.69
CA GLU A 451 -12.21 -7.67 -39.75
C GLU A 451 -11.25 -7.21 -38.64
N VAL A 452 -10.59 -8.16 -37.98
CA VAL A 452 -9.57 -7.91 -36.95
C VAL A 452 -8.31 -8.70 -37.24
N PHE A 453 -7.16 -8.14 -36.87
CA PHE A 453 -5.88 -8.84 -36.89
C PHE A 453 -5.48 -9.21 -35.46
N LEU A 454 -5.32 -10.51 -35.20
CA LEU A 454 -5.09 -11.04 -33.86
C LEU A 454 -3.71 -11.71 -33.77
N THR A 455 -2.85 -11.14 -32.92
CA THR A 455 -1.58 -11.77 -32.52
C THR A 455 -1.75 -12.54 -31.22
N GLY A 456 -0.94 -13.57 -31.01
CA GLY A 456 -1.14 -14.47 -29.87
C GLY A 456 -2.47 -15.23 -29.95
N ALA A 457 -2.98 -15.46 -31.18
CA ALA A 457 -4.30 -16.01 -31.46
C ALA A 457 -4.52 -17.43 -30.90
N THR A 458 -3.44 -18.17 -30.63
CA THR A 458 -3.49 -19.53 -30.07
C THR A 458 -3.27 -19.57 -28.55
N SER A 459 -3.13 -18.41 -27.91
CA SER A 459 -3.13 -18.30 -26.44
C SER A 459 -4.54 -18.48 -25.88
N LYS A 460 -4.66 -18.70 -24.57
CA LYS A 460 -5.95 -18.76 -23.87
C LYS A 460 -6.90 -17.61 -24.19
N LEU A 461 -6.43 -16.36 -24.06
CA LEU A 461 -7.23 -15.17 -24.36
C LEU A 461 -7.45 -15.03 -25.87
N GLY A 462 -6.39 -15.20 -26.67
CA GLY A 462 -6.49 -15.07 -28.12
C GLY A 462 -7.50 -16.04 -28.73
N ARG A 463 -7.48 -17.31 -28.32
CA ARG A 463 -8.46 -18.33 -28.72
C ARG A 463 -9.88 -17.86 -28.40
N ALA A 464 -10.13 -17.42 -27.16
CA ALA A 464 -11.46 -17.03 -26.73
C ALA A 464 -11.98 -15.79 -27.48
N ILE A 465 -11.12 -14.80 -27.69
CA ILE A 465 -11.43 -13.60 -28.49
C ILE A 465 -11.75 -13.98 -29.94
N ALA A 466 -10.94 -14.84 -30.56
CA ALA A 466 -11.17 -15.31 -31.92
C ALA A 466 -12.52 -16.02 -32.07
N LEU A 467 -12.82 -16.95 -31.16
CA LEU A 467 -14.09 -17.69 -31.15
C LEU A 467 -15.29 -16.79 -30.87
N TYR A 468 -15.15 -15.80 -30.00
CA TYR A 468 -16.23 -14.84 -29.72
C TYR A 468 -16.53 -13.98 -30.96
N LEU A 469 -15.49 -13.42 -31.60
CA LEU A 469 -15.64 -12.54 -32.76
C LEU A 469 -16.16 -13.29 -33.99
N CYS A 470 -15.72 -14.54 -34.22
CA CYS A 470 -16.22 -15.31 -35.36
C CYS A 470 -17.73 -15.62 -35.25
N ARG A 471 -18.24 -15.87 -34.03
CA ARG A 471 -19.68 -16.03 -33.75
C ARG A 471 -20.48 -14.74 -34.00
N LYS A 472 -19.83 -13.58 -33.95
CA LYS A 472 -20.39 -12.28 -34.33
C LYS A 472 -20.22 -11.97 -35.83
N LYS A 473 -19.80 -12.95 -36.64
CA LYS A 473 -19.54 -12.80 -38.09
C LYS A 473 -18.45 -11.76 -38.40
N ILE A 474 -17.51 -11.56 -37.47
CA ILE A 474 -16.33 -10.72 -37.66
C ILE A 474 -15.18 -11.61 -38.11
N ARG A 475 -14.53 -11.24 -39.22
CA ARG A 475 -13.41 -12.00 -39.77
C ARG A 475 -12.15 -11.79 -38.89
N VAL A 476 -11.54 -12.87 -38.43
CA VAL A 476 -10.37 -12.86 -37.55
C VAL A 476 -9.16 -13.41 -38.31
N LEU A 477 -8.22 -12.52 -38.62
CA LEU A 477 -6.91 -12.89 -39.17
C LEU A 477 -6.00 -13.34 -38.02
N MET A 478 -5.92 -14.66 -37.83
CA MET A 478 -5.19 -15.29 -36.73
C MET A 478 -3.72 -15.49 -37.08
N LEU A 479 -2.83 -14.68 -36.48
CA LEU A 479 -1.39 -14.81 -36.69
C LEU A 479 -0.83 -16.03 -35.94
N THR A 480 -0.51 -17.10 -36.67
CA THR A 480 0.12 -18.31 -36.13
C THR A 480 0.87 -19.09 -37.21
N LEU A 481 2.08 -19.54 -36.87
CA LEU A 481 2.86 -20.44 -37.73
C LEU A 481 2.39 -21.90 -37.63
N SER A 482 1.70 -22.26 -36.55
CA SER A 482 1.20 -23.63 -36.35
C SER A 482 -0.19 -23.78 -36.95
N THR A 483 -0.26 -24.44 -38.10
CA THR A 483 -1.50 -24.83 -38.77
C THR A 483 -2.33 -25.79 -37.90
N GLU A 484 -1.68 -26.71 -37.20
CA GLU A 484 -2.35 -27.63 -36.28
C GLU A 484 -3.12 -26.89 -35.18
N ARG A 485 -2.48 -25.91 -34.51
CA ARG A 485 -3.15 -25.09 -33.48
C ARG A 485 -4.28 -24.25 -34.05
N PHE A 486 -4.11 -23.72 -35.26
CA PHE A 486 -5.18 -22.99 -35.96
C PHE A 486 -6.38 -23.89 -36.23
N LEU A 487 -6.16 -25.04 -36.89
CA LEU A 487 -7.22 -26.00 -37.23
C LEU A 487 -7.94 -26.52 -36.00
N LYS A 488 -7.22 -26.72 -34.89
CA LYS A 488 -7.84 -27.08 -33.60
C LYS A 488 -8.84 -26.03 -33.15
N ILE A 489 -8.46 -24.75 -33.15
CA ILE A 489 -9.36 -23.65 -32.75
C ILE A 489 -10.50 -23.48 -33.75
N GLN A 490 -10.23 -23.61 -35.05
CA GLN A 490 -11.25 -23.49 -36.09
C GLN A 490 -12.35 -24.55 -35.90
N LYS A 491 -11.99 -25.79 -35.59
CA LYS A 491 -12.94 -26.88 -35.31
C LYS A 491 -13.79 -26.67 -34.07
N GLU A 492 -13.37 -25.82 -33.14
CA GLU A 492 -14.15 -25.47 -31.95
C GLU A 492 -15.27 -24.47 -32.26
N ALA A 493 -15.17 -23.74 -33.38
CA ALA A 493 -16.26 -22.88 -33.84
C ALA A 493 -17.36 -23.72 -34.54
N PRO A 494 -18.65 -23.39 -34.33
CA PRO A 494 -19.74 -23.99 -35.10
C PRO A 494 -19.49 -23.84 -36.61
N SER A 495 -19.88 -24.84 -37.41
CA SER A 495 -19.55 -24.94 -38.83
C SER A 495 -19.85 -23.67 -39.64
N GLU A 496 -20.96 -23.00 -39.33
CA GLU A 496 -21.37 -21.73 -39.98
C GLU A 496 -20.41 -20.56 -39.73
N PHE A 497 -19.65 -20.59 -38.63
CA PHE A 497 -18.73 -19.52 -38.23
C PHE A 497 -17.26 -19.81 -38.56
N GLN A 498 -16.91 -21.04 -38.96
CA GLN A 498 -15.52 -21.45 -39.22
C GLN A 498 -14.85 -20.62 -40.33
N GLN A 499 -15.63 -20.19 -41.32
CA GLN A 499 -15.18 -19.33 -42.43
C GLN A 499 -14.66 -17.95 -41.99
N PHE A 500 -15.07 -17.47 -40.82
CA PHE A 500 -14.61 -16.19 -40.29
C PHE A 500 -13.24 -16.29 -39.61
N LEU A 501 -12.71 -17.49 -39.38
CA LEU A 501 -11.36 -17.69 -38.85
C LEU A 501 -10.39 -17.94 -40.00
N VAL A 502 -9.40 -17.07 -40.15
CA VAL A 502 -8.42 -17.14 -41.25
C VAL A 502 -7.01 -17.22 -40.69
N GLN A 503 -6.27 -18.27 -41.04
CA GLN A 503 -4.87 -18.38 -40.67
C GLN A 503 -4.03 -17.39 -41.49
N VAL A 504 -3.19 -16.63 -40.80
CA VAL A 504 -2.15 -15.81 -41.42
C VAL A 504 -0.81 -16.11 -40.75
N THR A 505 0.27 -16.12 -41.53
CA THR A 505 1.62 -16.48 -41.03
C THR A 505 2.56 -15.28 -40.97
N LYS A 506 2.15 -14.14 -41.53
CA LYS A 506 2.97 -12.94 -41.68
C LYS A 506 2.16 -11.68 -41.35
N TYR A 507 2.82 -10.65 -40.79
CA TYR A 507 2.19 -9.38 -40.43
C TYR A 507 1.68 -8.57 -41.64
N GLN A 508 2.24 -8.80 -42.82
CA GLN A 508 1.81 -8.20 -44.09
C GLN A 508 0.32 -8.43 -44.38
N ALA A 509 -0.25 -9.53 -43.88
CA ALA A 509 -1.67 -9.82 -44.05
C ALA A 509 -2.59 -8.79 -43.38
N ALA A 510 -2.06 -7.95 -42.49
CA ALA A 510 -2.80 -6.97 -41.73
C ALA A 510 -2.78 -5.55 -42.33
N GLN A 511 -2.18 -5.36 -43.51
CA GLN A 511 -2.00 -4.03 -44.14
C GLN A 511 -3.31 -3.27 -44.38
N SER A 512 -4.43 -3.97 -44.56
CA SER A 512 -5.77 -3.39 -44.75
C SER A 512 -6.61 -3.35 -43.47
N CYS A 513 -6.12 -3.91 -42.35
CA CYS A 513 -6.89 -4.08 -41.12
C CYS A 513 -6.52 -3.01 -40.08
N LYS A 514 -7.47 -2.13 -39.73
CA LYS A 514 -7.27 -1.05 -38.75
C LYS A 514 -7.48 -1.45 -37.29
N THR A 515 -8.07 -2.62 -37.04
CA THR A 515 -8.33 -3.11 -35.68
C THR A 515 -7.36 -4.23 -35.34
N TRP A 516 -6.40 -3.92 -34.47
CA TRP A 516 -5.36 -4.86 -34.05
C TRP A 516 -5.59 -5.29 -32.62
N ILE A 517 -5.62 -6.61 -32.38
CA ILE A 517 -5.65 -7.19 -31.05
C ILE A 517 -4.31 -7.85 -30.79
N VAL A 518 -3.59 -7.32 -29.80
CA VAL A 518 -2.18 -7.62 -29.54
C VAL A 518 -2.05 -8.53 -28.33
N GLY A 519 -1.86 -9.82 -28.60
CA GLY A 519 -1.59 -10.87 -27.61
C GLY A 519 -0.13 -11.30 -27.54
N LYS A 520 0.74 -10.77 -28.41
CA LYS A 520 2.19 -11.02 -28.42
C LYS A 520 2.93 -9.70 -28.52
N TRP A 521 4.10 -9.60 -27.89
CA TRP A 521 4.91 -8.37 -27.93
C TRP A 521 5.34 -8.06 -29.37
N LEU A 522 5.22 -6.80 -29.77
CA LEU A 522 5.50 -6.32 -31.13
C LEU A 522 6.67 -5.34 -31.15
N SER A 523 7.65 -5.63 -32.00
CA SER A 523 8.76 -4.75 -32.33
C SER A 523 8.30 -3.54 -33.17
N PRO A 524 9.10 -2.45 -33.21
CA PRO A 524 8.82 -1.31 -34.08
C PRO A 524 8.62 -1.69 -35.55
N ARG A 525 9.34 -2.70 -36.04
CA ARG A 525 9.25 -3.18 -37.42
C ARG A 525 7.91 -3.87 -37.69
N GLU A 526 7.42 -4.67 -36.74
CA GLU A 526 6.14 -5.36 -36.87
C GLU A 526 4.96 -4.38 -36.82
N GLN A 527 5.04 -3.34 -35.98
CA GLN A 527 4.04 -2.28 -35.92
C GLN A 527 3.89 -1.48 -37.23
N ARG A 528 4.92 -1.45 -38.10
CA ARG A 528 4.86 -0.72 -39.39
C ARG A 528 3.87 -1.33 -40.40
N TRP A 529 3.47 -2.58 -40.21
CA TRP A 529 2.47 -3.23 -41.06
C TRP A 529 1.04 -2.79 -40.77
N ALA A 530 0.82 -2.11 -39.63
CA ALA A 530 -0.48 -1.53 -39.33
C ALA A 530 -0.76 -0.30 -40.21
N PRO A 531 -1.95 -0.20 -40.82
CA PRO A 531 -2.33 0.98 -41.59
C PRO A 531 -2.45 2.23 -40.71
N PRO A 532 -2.28 3.44 -41.26
CA PRO A 532 -2.53 4.69 -40.55
C PRO A 532 -3.95 4.74 -39.94
N GLY A 533 -4.06 5.26 -38.73
CA GLY A 533 -5.29 5.30 -37.94
C GLY A 533 -5.63 3.98 -37.23
N THR A 534 -4.70 3.02 -37.18
CA THR A 534 -4.89 1.76 -36.42
C THR A 534 -5.00 2.03 -34.92
N HIS A 535 -5.90 1.32 -34.27
CA HIS A 535 -5.92 1.19 -32.81
C HIS A 535 -5.44 -0.20 -32.39
N PHE A 536 -4.43 -0.22 -31.51
CA PHE A 536 -3.89 -1.45 -30.93
C PHE A 536 -4.56 -1.74 -29.58
N HIS A 537 -5.56 -2.62 -29.57
CA HIS A 537 -6.08 -3.23 -28.35
C HIS A 537 -5.06 -4.24 -27.83
N GLN A 538 -4.71 -4.23 -26.55
CA GLN A 538 -3.60 -5.05 -26.06
C GLN A 538 -3.91 -5.79 -24.75
N PHE A 539 -3.59 -7.08 -24.75
CA PHE A 539 -3.60 -7.92 -23.54
C PHE A 539 -2.25 -8.58 -23.27
N VAL A 540 -1.25 -8.27 -24.10
CA VAL A 540 0.14 -8.64 -23.84
C VAL A 540 0.67 -7.87 -22.63
N VAL A 541 1.39 -8.58 -21.75
CA VAL A 541 2.05 -8.00 -20.57
C VAL A 541 3.55 -8.33 -20.66
N PRO A 542 4.45 -7.33 -20.62
CA PRO A 542 4.17 -5.89 -20.57
C PRO A 542 3.52 -5.35 -21.87
N PRO A 543 2.82 -4.20 -21.80
CA PRO A 543 2.23 -3.57 -22.98
C PRO A 543 3.30 -3.22 -24.02
N ILE A 544 2.93 -3.14 -25.30
CA ILE A 544 3.87 -2.74 -26.35
C ILE A 544 4.19 -1.25 -26.25
N ILE A 545 5.42 -0.89 -26.61
CA ILE A 545 5.84 0.51 -26.69
C ILE A 545 5.26 1.11 -27.98
N GLY A 546 4.59 2.25 -27.86
CA GLY A 546 3.99 2.93 -29.00
C GLY A 546 5.02 3.68 -29.84
N PHE A 547 5.33 3.17 -31.04
CA PHE A 547 6.30 3.78 -31.96
C PHE A 547 5.68 4.58 -33.12
N ARG A 548 4.41 4.33 -33.46
CA ARG A 548 3.71 4.99 -34.58
C ARG A 548 2.88 6.16 -34.05
N ARG A 549 3.16 7.37 -34.55
CA ARG A 549 2.42 8.60 -34.16
C ARG A 549 1.04 8.71 -34.80
N ASP A 550 0.82 8.02 -35.91
CA ASP A 550 -0.43 7.95 -36.65
C ASP A 550 -1.31 6.76 -36.23
N CYS A 551 -0.96 6.10 -35.13
CA CYS A 551 -1.73 5.01 -34.52
C CYS A 551 -2.00 5.32 -33.05
N THR A 552 -2.97 4.63 -32.45
CA THR A 552 -3.30 4.74 -31.04
C THR A 552 -3.12 3.39 -30.34
N TYR A 553 -2.81 3.42 -29.04
CA TYR A 553 -2.48 2.24 -28.26
C TYR A 553 -3.40 2.17 -27.03
N GLY A 554 -4.18 1.10 -26.93
CA GLY A 554 -5.06 0.85 -25.79
C GLY A 554 -4.26 0.58 -24.51
N LYS A 555 -4.87 0.75 -23.35
CA LYS A 555 -4.26 0.35 -22.07
C LYS A 555 -4.44 -1.16 -21.86
N LEU A 556 -3.80 -1.72 -20.83
CA LEU A 556 -4.12 -3.09 -20.40
C LEU A 556 -5.56 -3.14 -19.88
N ALA A 557 -6.26 -4.23 -20.16
CA ALA A 557 -7.62 -4.46 -19.69
C ALA A 557 -7.72 -4.30 -18.16
N ALA A 558 -8.49 -3.30 -17.75
CA ALA A 558 -8.64 -2.89 -16.36
C ALA A 558 -10.08 -2.45 -16.07
N MET A 559 -10.46 -2.53 -14.81
CA MET A 559 -11.78 -2.17 -14.33
C MET A 559 -11.65 -1.22 -13.14
N ARG A 560 -12.45 -0.16 -13.14
CA ARG A 560 -12.65 0.71 -12.00
C ARG A 560 -13.55 0.01 -10.99
N LEU A 561 -13.12 -0.02 -9.74
CA LEU A 561 -13.91 -0.51 -8.63
C LEU A 561 -15.08 0.44 -8.34
N PRO A 562 -16.18 -0.05 -7.75
CA PRO A 562 -17.32 0.77 -7.39
C PRO A 562 -16.94 1.89 -6.40
N LYS A 563 -17.67 3.02 -6.46
CA LYS A 563 -17.40 4.18 -5.58
C LYS A 563 -17.59 3.90 -4.09
N ASP A 564 -18.34 2.85 -3.74
CA ASP A 564 -18.58 2.39 -2.36
C ASP A 564 -17.47 1.46 -1.82
N VAL A 565 -16.34 1.29 -2.54
CA VAL A 565 -15.16 0.61 -2.00
C VAL A 565 -14.59 1.37 -0.80
N GLN A 566 -14.21 0.64 0.25
CA GLN A 566 -13.72 1.20 1.50
C GLN A 566 -12.33 0.66 1.85
N GLY A 567 -11.49 1.52 2.41
CA GLY A 567 -10.16 1.14 2.89
C GLY A 567 -9.16 0.73 1.80
N LEU A 568 -9.40 1.17 0.56
CA LEU A 568 -8.45 1.01 -0.55
C LEU A 568 -7.49 2.21 -0.59
N GLY A 569 -6.26 2.00 -0.14
CA GLY A 569 -5.21 3.03 -0.08
C GLY A 569 -3.99 2.77 -0.96
N SER A 570 -4.02 1.72 -1.79
CA SER A 570 -2.89 1.33 -2.64
C SER A 570 -3.32 1.08 -4.08
N CYS A 571 -2.54 1.57 -5.03
CA CYS A 571 -2.71 1.30 -6.45
C CYS A 571 -2.22 -0.10 -6.81
N GLU A 572 -2.90 -0.76 -7.76
CA GLU A 572 -2.47 -2.04 -8.29
C GLU A 572 -1.44 -1.85 -9.40
N TYR A 573 -0.15 -1.94 -9.04
CA TYR A 573 0.96 -1.74 -9.97
C TYR A 573 0.83 -0.39 -10.70
N THR A 574 0.72 -0.38 -12.03
CA THR A 574 0.60 0.85 -12.85
C THR A 574 -0.83 1.38 -12.96
N MET A 575 -1.81 0.75 -12.30
CA MET A 575 -3.21 1.18 -12.38
C MET A 575 -3.43 2.47 -11.59
N GLU A 576 -4.38 3.28 -12.08
CA GLU A 576 -4.86 4.47 -11.40
C GLU A 576 -5.56 4.15 -10.06
N ARG A 577 -5.73 5.15 -9.20
CA ARG A 577 -6.44 4.99 -7.93
C ARG A 577 -7.86 4.47 -8.17
N GLY A 578 -8.23 3.41 -7.45
CA GLY A 578 -9.53 2.76 -7.59
C GLY A 578 -9.68 1.87 -8.83
N VAL A 579 -8.60 1.65 -9.60
CA VAL A 579 -8.58 0.76 -10.77
C VAL A 579 -7.76 -0.50 -10.45
N VAL A 580 -8.26 -1.65 -10.88
CA VAL A 580 -7.57 -2.95 -10.78
C VAL A 580 -7.53 -3.61 -12.15
N HIS A 581 -6.61 -4.55 -12.37
CA HIS A 581 -6.59 -5.32 -13.61
C HIS A 581 -7.90 -6.09 -13.77
N ALA A 582 -8.36 -6.27 -15.02
CA ALA A 582 -9.61 -6.95 -15.31
C ALA A 582 -9.66 -8.37 -14.73
N CYS A 583 -8.53 -9.05 -14.59
CA CYS A 583 -8.48 -10.36 -13.97
C CYS A 583 -8.67 -10.35 -12.44
N HIS A 584 -8.28 -9.28 -11.74
CA HIS A 584 -8.65 -9.09 -10.34
C HIS A 584 -10.15 -8.84 -10.25
N ALA A 585 -10.67 -7.90 -11.03
CA ALA A 585 -12.09 -7.60 -11.09
C ALA A 585 -12.94 -8.84 -11.43
N GLY A 586 -12.47 -9.74 -12.30
CA GLY A 586 -13.15 -10.99 -12.63
C GLY A 586 -13.31 -11.89 -11.42
N GLY A 587 -12.26 -12.01 -10.59
CA GLY A 587 -12.33 -12.72 -9.31
C GLY A 587 -13.28 -12.06 -8.29
N VAL A 588 -13.33 -10.72 -8.27
CA VAL A 588 -14.29 -9.97 -7.45
C VAL A 588 -15.72 -10.27 -7.88
N VAL A 589 -16.03 -10.19 -9.17
CA VAL A 589 -17.35 -10.51 -9.73
C VAL A 589 -17.76 -11.93 -9.40
N HIS A 590 -16.84 -12.89 -9.54
CA HIS A 590 -17.09 -14.29 -9.18
C HIS A 590 -17.50 -14.44 -7.70
N CYS A 591 -16.84 -13.71 -6.80
CA CYS A 591 -17.15 -13.69 -5.36
C CYS A 591 -18.50 -13.01 -5.04
N LEU A 592 -18.81 -11.92 -5.74
CA LEU A 592 -20.04 -11.15 -5.55
C LEU A 592 -21.28 -11.91 -6.05
N GLU A 593 -21.17 -12.56 -7.20
CA GLU A 593 -22.23 -13.38 -7.78
C GLU A 593 -22.37 -14.74 -7.08
N GLY A 594 -21.37 -15.16 -6.29
CA GLY A 594 -21.41 -16.42 -5.55
C GLY A 594 -21.39 -17.65 -6.46
N TRP A 595 -20.72 -17.57 -7.61
CA TRP A 595 -20.64 -18.71 -8.52
C TRP A 595 -19.86 -19.89 -7.93
N GLU A 596 -20.33 -21.10 -8.18
CA GLU A 596 -19.81 -22.32 -7.53
C GLU A 596 -18.79 -23.11 -8.38
N HIS A 597 -18.60 -22.72 -9.64
CA HIS A 597 -17.65 -23.36 -10.54
C HIS A 597 -16.23 -22.80 -10.37
N HIS A 598 -15.22 -23.58 -10.73
CA HIS A 598 -13.87 -23.05 -10.91
C HIS A 598 -13.75 -22.33 -12.25
N GLU A 599 -13.02 -21.22 -12.31
CA GLU A 599 -12.66 -20.56 -13.56
C GLU A 599 -11.16 -20.79 -13.83
N VAL A 600 -10.83 -21.97 -14.33
CA VAL A 600 -9.45 -22.41 -14.61
C VAL A 600 -9.35 -23.02 -16.02
N GLY A 601 -8.14 -23.15 -16.55
CA GLY A 601 -7.96 -23.74 -17.89
C GLY A 601 -8.44 -22.80 -19.00
N ALA A 602 -9.13 -23.34 -20.01
CA ALA A 602 -9.61 -22.58 -21.15
C ALA A 602 -10.78 -21.65 -20.76
N ILE A 603 -10.86 -20.49 -21.42
CA ILE A 603 -11.99 -19.57 -21.22
C ILE A 603 -13.22 -20.13 -21.94
N ASP A 604 -14.32 -20.18 -21.20
CA ASP A 604 -15.66 -20.45 -21.72
C ASP A 604 -16.20 -19.17 -22.40
N VAL A 605 -16.39 -19.27 -23.71
CA VAL A 605 -16.81 -18.15 -24.57
C VAL A 605 -18.24 -17.71 -24.23
N ASP A 606 -19.10 -18.63 -23.79
CA ASP A 606 -20.51 -18.35 -23.50
C ASP A 606 -20.69 -17.55 -22.20
N ARG A 607 -19.67 -17.57 -21.31
CA ARG A 607 -19.66 -16.77 -20.08
C ARG A 607 -19.20 -15.33 -20.29
N ILE A 608 -18.61 -14.97 -21.44
CA ILE A 608 -18.02 -13.63 -21.64
C ILE A 608 -19.06 -12.53 -21.41
N ASP A 609 -20.22 -12.61 -22.08
CA ASP A 609 -21.29 -11.62 -21.93
C ASP A 609 -21.93 -11.66 -20.55
N VAL A 610 -22.01 -12.85 -19.93
CA VAL A 610 -22.55 -13.04 -18.58
C VAL A 610 -21.68 -12.32 -17.55
N VAL A 611 -20.36 -12.53 -17.63
CA VAL A 611 -19.38 -11.92 -16.72
C VAL A 611 -19.32 -10.41 -16.91
N TRP A 612 -19.40 -9.94 -18.15
CA TRP A 612 -19.47 -8.51 -18.45
C TRP A 612 -20.68 -7.84 -17.81
N LYS A 613 -21.88 -8.39 -18.05
CA LYS A 613 -23.13 -7.85 -17.48
C LYS A 613 -23.10 -7.88 -15.95
N ALA A 614 -22.57 -8.94 -15.35
CA ALA A 614 -22.40 -9.05 -13.90
C ALA A 614 -21.42 -8.00 -13.35
N ALA A 615 -20.32 -7.73 -14.05
CA ALA A 615 -19.38 -6.67 -13.66
C ALA A 615 -20.05 -5.30 -13.61
N LEU A 616 -20.77 -4.93 -14.69
CA LEU A 616 -21.50 -3.66 -14.77
C LEU A 616 -22.61 -3.58 -13.71
N LYS A 617 -23.38 -4.67 -13.50
CA LYS A 617 -24.40 -4.78 -12.44
C LYS A 617 -23.84 -4.47 -11.05
N HIS A 618 -22.61 -4.91 -10.77
CA HIS A 618 -21.94 -4.63 -9.50
C HIS A 618 -21.28 -3.26 -9.43
N GLY A 619 -21.35 -2.45 -10.49
CA GLY A 619 -20.76 -1.12 -10.57
C GLY A 619 -19.27 -1.11 -10.91
N LEU A 620 -18.72 -2.25 -11.37
CA LEU A 620 -17.38 -2.28 -11.94
C LEU A 620 -17.47 -1.80 -13.39
N THR A 621 -16.77 -0.72 -13.73
CA THR A 621 -16.80 -0.14 -15.08
C THR A 621 -15.44 -0.25 -15.75
N PRO A 622 -15.35 -0.24 -17.09
CA PRO A 622 -14.08 -0.10 -17.80
C PRO A 622 -13.33 1.15 -17.33
N ALA A 623 -12.00 1.05 -17.27
CA ALA A 623 -11.13 2.06 -16.63
C ALA A 623 -10.59 3.14 -17.58
#